data_AF-A0A6S6XPC5-F1
#
_entry.id   AF-A0A6S6XPC5-F1
#
_cell.length_a   1.000
_cell.length_b   1.000
_cell.length_c   1.000
_cell.angle_alpha   90.00
_cell.angle_beta   90.00
_cell.angle_gamma   90.00
#
_symmetry.space_group_name_H-M   'P 1'
#
loop_
_entity.id
_entity.type
_entity.pdbx_description
1 polymer ?
#
loop_
_entity_poly.entity_id
_entity_poly.type
_entity_poly.pdbx_seq_one_letter_code
_entity_poly.pdbx_strand_id
1 'polypeptide(L)'
;MRESIYRAKSINLLRTAAAVFWSVAAVCVWAGDWLPLAKDGVHDPKSPAVKLLQQPRDALSVLTPDTAGNQVRWVESLEKGEIKPRSRLRKETQVRTLDQDILLDIKGSMPIVRFPHKAHTEWLDCSNCHEYPFKSLIGGTKISMFSILQGEQCGVCHGAVSFPLTECLRCHSVPRPKSEQTAPPNLDPSYHLPRKEGP
;
A
#
# COMPACT_ATOMS: atom_id res chain seq x y z
N MET A 1 -66.35 12.54 -19.08
CA MET A 1 -66.98 12.87 -20.38
C MET A 1 -66.85 14.38 -20.54
N ARG A 2 -66.45 14.87 -21.74
CA ARG A 2 -66.08 16.27 -22.09
C ARG A 2 -64.64 16.67 -21.74
N GLU A 3 -63.77 17.17 -22.61
CA GLU A 3 -63.84 17.64 -24.01
C GLU A 3 -62.43 17.55 -24.63
N SER A 4 -62.38 17.28 -25.94
CA SER A 4 -61.30 17.65 -26.86
C SER A 4 -61.12 19.18 -26.86
N ILE A 5 -59.91 19.71 -27.09
CA ILE A 5 -59.74 20.95 -27.88
C ILE A 5 -58.28 21.08 -28.37
N TYR A 6 -58.21 21.37 -29.66
CA TYR A 6 -57.09 21.73 -30.50
C TYR A 6 -56.39 23.06 -30.12
N ARG A 7 -55.20 23.22 -30.74
CA ARG A 7 -54.68 24.42 -31.43
C ARG A 7 -53.62 25.30 -30.73
N ALA A 8 -52.45 25.26 -31.38
CA ALA A 8 -51.69 26.38 -31.93
C ALA A 8 -50.93 27.33 -30.98
N LYS A 9 -49.61 27.43 -31.17
CA LYS A 9 -49.00 28.46 -32.03
C LYS A 9 -47.48 28.34 -32.02
N SER A 10 -46.93 28.42 -33.22
CA SER A 10 -45.53 28.59 -33.57
C SER A 10 -44.93 29.84 -32.92
N ILE A 11 -43.75 29.71 -32.30
CA ILE A 11 -42.80 30.81 -32.10
C ILE A 11 -41.39 30.25 -32.29
N ASN A 12 -40.79 30.62 -33.42
CA ASN A 12 -39.34 30.55 -33.64
C ASN A 12 -38.67 31.51 -32.67
N LEU A 13 -37.81 31.00 -31.79
CA LEU A 13 -36.75 31.80 -31.19
C LEU A 13 -35.44 31.02 -31.32
N LEU A 14 -34.61 31.44 -32.27
CA LEU A 14 -33.18 31.13 -32.28
C LEU A 14 -32.62 31.51 -30.90
N ARG A 15 -32.29 30.52 -30.09
CA ARG A 15 -31.45 30.70 -28.90
C ARG A 15 -30.08 30.14 -29.24
N THR A 16 -29.15 31.06 -29.46
CA THR A 16 -27.71 30.84 -29.44
C THR A 16 -27.34 30.01 -28.21
N ALA A 17 -27.06 28.73 -28.41
CA ALA A 17 -26.51 27.87 -27.38
C ALA A 17 -25.02 28.19 -27.25
N ALA A 18 -24.68 29.17 -26.40
CA ALA A 18 -23.33 29.28 -25.86
C ALA A 18 -23.16 28.14 -24.84
N ALA A 19 -22.72 26.98 -25.32
CA ALA A 19 -22.32 25.88 -24.46
C ALA A 19 -21.04 26.28 -23.72
N VAL A 20 -21.19 26.79 -22.50
CA VAL A 20 -20.09 26.91 -21.55
C VAL A 20 -19.76 25.49 -21.11
N PHE A 21 -18.81 24.86 -21.82
CA PHE A 21 -18.17 23.65 -21.35
C PHE A 21 -17.34 24.01 -20.12
N TRP A 22 -17.92 23.80 -18.94
CA TRP A 22 -17.14 23.70 -17.72
C TRP A 22 -16.35 22.40 -17.80
N SER A 23 -15.16 22.48 -18.38
CA SER A 23 -14.15 21.45 -18.24
C SER A 23 -13.75 21.41 -16.78
N VAL A 24 -14.47 20.60 -16.00
CA VAL A 24 -13.96 20.07 -14.74
C VAL A 24 -12.83 19.13 -15.16
N ALA A 25 -11.64 19.70 -15.34
CA ALA A 25 -10.43 18.92 -15.24
C ALA A 25 -10.45 18.37 -13.82
N ALA A 26 -10.86 17.11 -13.69
CA ALA A 26 -10.55 16.33 -12.52
C ALA A 26 -9.03 16.28 -12.46
N VAL A 27 -8.44 17.25 -11.76
CA VAL A 27 -7.07 17.13 -11.31
C VAL A 27 -7.13 16.06 -10.24
N CYS A 28 -7.10 14.80 -10.68
CA CYS A 28 -6.58 13.72 -9.89
C CYS A 28 -5.12 14.10 -9.60
N VAL A 29 -4.91 14.89 -8.53
CA VAL A 29 -3.59 15.05 -7.92
C VAL A 29 -3.30 13.72 -7.25
N TRP A 30 -2.91 12.74 -8.05
CA TRP A 30 -2.08 11.65 -7.56
C TRP A 30 -0.72 12.32 -7.39
N ALA A 31 -0.26 12.48 -6.15
CA ALA A 31 1.06 13.03 -5.88
C ALA A 31 2.07 12.28 -6.77
N GLY A 32 2.68 13.03 -7.69
CA GLY A 32 3.21 12.47 -8.93
C GLY A 32 4.34 11.47 -8.72
N ASP A 33 4.22 10.35 -9.42
CA ASP A 33 5.22 9.33 -9.66
C ASP A 33 6.60 9.97 -9.89
N TRP A 34 7.54 9.66 -8.99
CA TRP A 34 8.97 10.01 -9.10
C TRP A 34 9.22 11.41 -9.67
N LEU A 35 8.68 12.44 -9.01
CA LEU A 35 8.91 13.83 -9.38
C LEU A 35 10.42 14.11 -9.57
N PRO A 36 10.80 14.93 -10.57
CA PRO A 36 12.17 15.39 -10.68
C PRO A 36 12.62 16.04 -9.37
N LEU A 37 13.87 15.81 -8.95
CA LEU A 37 14.40 16.32 -7.67
C LEU A 37 14.25 17.84 -7.54
N ALA A 38 14.38 18.59 -8.64
CA ALA A 38 14.18 20.04 -8.65
C ALA A 38 12.72 20.48 -8.40
N LYS A 39 11.77 19.55 -8.31
CA LYS A 39 10.32 19.81 -8.18
C LYS A 39 9.68 19.02 -7.03
N ASP A 40 10.45 18.29 -6.24
CA ASP A 40 9.93 17.41 -5.20
C ASP A 40 9.58 18.15 -3.89
N GLY A 41 9.94 19.43 -3.77
CA GLY A 41 9.69 20.24 -2.58
C GLY A 41 10.61 19.93 -1.39
N VAL A 42 11.58 19.01 -1.58
CA VAL A 42 12.58 18.61 -0.58
C VAL A 42 13.95 19.20 -0.92
N HIS A 43 14.34 19.18 -2.21
CA HIS A 43 15.63 19.70 -2.65
C HIS A 43 15.54 21.16 -3.12
N ASP A 44 16.56 21.97 -2.82
CA ASP A 44 16.69 23.32 -3.37
C ASP A 44 16.93 23.26 -4.89
N PRO A 45 15.99 23.72 -5.74
CA PRO A 45 16.10 23.62 -7.19
C PRO A 45 17.27 24.43 -7.76
N LYS A 46 17.77 25.43 -7.03
CA LYS A 46 18.90 26.27 -7.44
C LYS A 46 20.25 25.67 -7.06
N SER A 47 20.26 24.66 -6.18
CA SER A 47 21.49 24.01 -5.77
C SER A 47 22.17 23.31 -6.96
N PRO A 48 23.46 23.55 -7.21
CA PRO A 48 24.20 22.84 -8.25
C PRO A 48 24.24 21.33 -8.00
N ALA A 49 24.09 20.89 -6.74
CA ALA A 49 24.07 19.47 -6.38
C ALA A 49 22.89 18.70 -7.00
N VAL A 50 21.73 19.35 -7.23
CA VAL A 50 20.54 18.68 -7.80
C VAL A 50 20.82 18.13 -9.21
N LYS A 51 21.74 18.75 -9.95
CA LYS A 51 22.17 18.26 -11.27
C LYS A 51 23.10 17.05 -11.22
N LEU A 52 23.69 16.78 -10.07
CA LEU A 52 24.62 15.66 -9.84
C LEU A 52 23.91 14.43 -9.28
N LEU A 53 22.76 14.61 -8.62
CA LEU A 53 21.98 13.53 -8.02
C LEU A 53 21.23 12.74 -9.09
N GLN A 54 21.14 11.42 -8.89
CA GLN A 54 20.36 10.53 -9.74
C GLN A 54 18.86 10.85 -9.62
N GLN A 55 18.17 11.01 -10.77
CA GLN A 55 16.72 11.19 -10.75
C GLN A 55 16.03 9.87 -10.38
N PRO A 56 14.99 9.88 -9.51
CA PRO A 56 14.33 8.64 -9.09
C PRO A 56 13.72 7.86 -10.25
N ARG A 57 13.11 8.55 -11.22
CA ARG A 57 12.50 7.91 -12.39
C ARG A 57 13.52 7.13 -13.21
N ASP A 58 14.72 7.67 -13.38
CA ASP A 58 15.78 7.03 -14.17
C ASP A 58 16.24 5.73 -13.51
N ALA A 59 16.24 5.67 -12.17
CA ALA A 59 16.60 4.48 -11.43
C ALA A 59 15.46 3.44 -11.36
N LEU A 60 14.21 3.89 -11.20
CA LEU A 60 13.10 3.02 -10.81
C LEU A 60 12.18 2.59 -11.96
N SER A 61 12.15 3.33 -13.07
CA SER A 61 11.23 3.05 -14.20
C SER A 61 11.52 1.76 -14.97
N VAL A 62 12.70 1.19 -14.79
CA VAL A 62 13.12 -0.08 -15.40
C VAL A 62 12.72 -1.30 -14.56
N LEU A 63 12.18 -1.08 -13.37
CA LEU A 63 11.82 -2.12 -12.41
C LEU A 63 10.35 -2.49 -12.52
N THR A 64 10.01 -3.66 -11.98
CA THR A 64 8.62 -4.13 -11.94
C THR A 64 7.74 -3.12 -11.20
N PRO A 65 6.66 -2.63 -11.83
CA PRO A 65 5.82 -1.59 -11.24
C PRO A 65 4.93 -2.11 -10.11
N ASP A 66 4.63 -1.22 -9.18
CA ASP A 66 3.68 -1.43 -8.08
C ASP A 66 2.65 -0.31 -7.99
N THR A 67 1.55 -0.57 -7.27
CA THR A 67 0.51 0.42 -6.96
C THR A 67 0.68 1.05 -5.58
N ALA A 68 1.69 0.62 -4.81
CA ALA A 68 1.91 1.03 -3.43
C ALA A 68 3.31 1.61 -3.23
N GLY A 69 3.46 2.45 -2.21
CA GLY A 69 4.75 3.02 -1.79
C GLY A 69 5.44 3.80 -2.91
N ASN A 70 6.70 3.48 -3.18
CA ASN A 70 7.48 4.10 -4.26
C ASN A 70 7.21 3.49 -5.64
N GLN A 71 6.12 2.72 -5.80
CA GLN A 71 5.67 2.14 -7.07
C GLN A 71 6.61 1.10 -7.67
N VAL A 72 7.43 0.44 -6.84
CA VAL A 72 8.32 -0.66 -7.26
C VAL A 72 8.02 -1.92 -6.48
N ARG A 73 7.82 -3.05 -7.18
CA ARG A 73 7.77 -4.39 -6.58
C ARG A 73 9.19 -4.92 -6.41
N TRP A 74 9.84 -4.53 -5.33
CA TRP A 74 11.26 -4.82 -5.08
C TRP A 74 11.60 -6.32 -5.06
N VAL A 75 10.78 -7.14 -4.40
CA VAL A 75 10.99 -8.59 -4.32
C VAL A 75 10.89 -9.22 -5.72
N GLU A 76 9.84 -8.89 -6.47
CA GLU A 76 9.63 -9.41 -7.82
C GLU A 76 10.73 -8.94 -8.80
N SER A 77 11.18 -7.69 -8.66
CA SER A 77 12.29 -7.14 -9.46
C SER A 77 13.60 -7.89 -9.20
N LEU A 78 13.85 -8.28 -7.95
CA LEU A 78 14.99 -9.11 -7.58
C LEU A 78 14.88 -10.52 -8.17
N GLU A 79 13.72 -11.17 -8.04
CA GLU A 79 13.46 -12.51 -8.57
C GLU A 79 13.61 -12.59 -10.10
N LYS A 80 13.17 -11.55 -10.81
CA LYS A 80 13.37 -11.40 -12.27
C LYS A 80 14.81 -11.06 -12.66
N GLY A 81 15.65 -10.67 -11.70
CA GLY A 81 17.02 -10.24 -11.95
C GLY A 81 17.15 -8.88 -12.63
N GLU A 82 16.09 -8.05 -12.58
CA GLU A 82 16.09 -6.65 -13.04
C GLU A 82 17.09 -5.82 -12.21
N ILE A 83 17.28 -6.22 -10.94
CA ILE A 83 18.32 -5.74 -10.06
C ILE A 83 19.20 -6.88 -9.59
N LYS A 84 20.49 -6.58 -9.37
CA LYS A 84 21.49 -7.54 -8.87
C LYS A 84 22.33 -6.89 -7.79
N PRO A 85 21.78 -6.70 -6.57
CA PRO A 85 22.51 -6.11 -5.47
C PRO A 85 23.79 -6.90 -5.17
N ARG A 86 24.83 -6.19 -4.77
CA ARG A 86 26.05 -6.84 -4.29
C ARG A 86 25.75 -7.54 -2.97
N SER A 87 25.89 -8.86 -2.92
CA SER A 87 25.55 -9.67 -1.74
C SER A 87 26.50 -9.51 -0.55
N ARG A 88 27.73 -9.03 -0.78
CA ARG A 88 28.73 -8.78 0.28
C ARG A 88 29.77 -7.74 -0.12
N LEU A 89 30.26 -6.98 0.86
CA LEU A 89 31.36 -6.03 0.65
C LEU A 89 32.73 -6.68 0.72
N ARG A 90 32.92 -7.66 1.63
CA ARG A 90 34.16 -8.40 1.80
C ARG A 90 33.99 -9.87 1.39
N LYS A 91 35.08 -10.51 0.95
CA LYS A 91 35.02 -11.88 0.40
C LYS A 91 34.77 -12.93 1.48
N GLU A 92 35.20 -12.67 2.69
CA GLU A 92 35.06 -13.53 3.86
C GLU A 92 33.66 -13.47 4.48
N THR A 93 32.85 -12.47 4.14
CA THR A 93 31.48 -12.37 4.63
C THR A 93 30.65 -13.53 4.10
N GLN A 94 30.09 -14.31 5.01
CA GLN A 94 29.16 -15.39 4.72
C GLN A 94 27.76 -14.80 4.59
N VAL A 95 27.17 -14.92 3.40
CA VAL A 95 25.79 -14.52 3.15
C VAL A 95 24.89 -15.69 3.53
N ARG A 96 23.89 -15.44 4.38
CA ARG A 96 22.96 -16.47 4.86
C ARG A 96 21.55 -16.09 4.44
N THR A 97 20.95 -16.95 3.62
CA THR A 97 19.54 -16.85 3.24
C THR A 97 18.77 -17.98 3.92
N LEU A 98 17.59 -17.67 4.45
CA LEU A 98 16.71 -18.64 5.08
C LEU A 98 15.37 -18.69 4.35
N ASP A 99 15.05 -19.86 3.78
CA ASP A 99 13.78 -20.10 3.11
C ASP A 99 12.78 -20.75 4.07
N GLN A 100 12.24 -19.93 4.97
CA GLN A 100 11.26 -20.36 5.95
C GLN A 100 10.20 -19.28 6.19
N ASP A 101 8.94 -19.69 6.17
CA ASP A 101 7.82 -18.84 6.53
C ASP A 101 7.44 -19.01 8.00
N ILE A 102 7.06 -17.91 8.65
CA ILE A 102 6.43 -17.89 9.96
C ILE A 102 4.99 -17.42 9.79
N LEU A 103 4.05 -18.19 10.34
CA LEU A 103 2.63 -17.87 10.35
C LEU A 103 2.23 -17.32 11.72
N LEU A 104 1.73 -16.08 11.74
CA LEU A 104 1.24 -15.43 12.94
C LEU A 104 -0.29 -15.53 12.94
N ASP A 105 -0.80 -16.60 13.55
CA ASP A 105 -2.24 -16.81 13.76
C ASP A 105 -2.71 -16.10 15.04
N ILE A 106 -2.74 -14.76 14.99
CA ILE A 106 -3.29 -13.95 16.07
C ILE A 106 -4.80 -13.88 15.87
N LYS A 107 -5.56 -14.52 16.78
CA LYS A 107 -7.04 -14.56 16.74
C LYS A 107 -7.62 -13.19 16.39
N GLY A 108 -8.38 -13.12 15.29
CA GLY A 108 -8.94 -11.89 14.75
C GLY A 108 -9.74 -12.15 13.47
N SER A 109 -10.35 -11.11 12.91
CA SER A 109 -11.15 -11.18 11.68
C SER A 109 -10.31 -11.22 10.40
N MET A 110 -9.10 -10.68 10.44
CA MET A 110 -8.19 -10.65 9.29
C MET A 110 -7.56 -12.02 9.01
N PRO A 111 -7.15 -12.30 7.76
CA PRO A 111 -6.36 -13.48 7.43
C PRO A 111 -5.10 -13.62 8.29
N ILE A 112 -4.55 -14.83 8.35
CA ILE A 112 -3.29 -15.13 9.04
C ILE A 112 -2.17 -14.32 8.38
N VAL A 113 -1.30 -13.75 9.21
CA VAL A 113 -0.13 -13.02 8.74
C VAL A 113 0.96 -14.01 8.37
N ARG A 114 1.56 -13.85 7.19
CA ARG A 114 2.71 -14.63 6.72
C ARG A 114 3.95 -13.75 6.72
N PHE A 115 4.99 -14.18 7.40
CA PHE A 115 6.31 -13.57 7.38
C PHE A 115 7.31 -14.49 6.66
N PRO A 116 7.76 -14.15 5.43
CA PRO A 116 8.74 -14.95 4.70
C PRO A 116 10.18 -14.53 5.00
N HIS A 117 11.00 -15.41 5.57
CA HIS A 117 12.42 -15.09 5.78
C HIS A 117 13.17 -14.88 4.47
N LYS A 118 12.83 -15.60 3.39
CA LYS A 118 13.57 -15.54 2.13
C LYS A 118 13.64 -14.12 1.59
N ALA A 119 12.47 -13.50 1.41
CA ALA A 119 12.35 -12.15 0.89
C ALA A 119 13.03 -11.09 1.78
N HIS A 120 13.29 -11.37 3.06
CA HIS A 120 14.02 -10.47 3.94
C HIS A 120 15.54 -10.77 3.92
N THR A 121 15.92 -12.04 3.97
CA THR A 121 17.33 -12.49 4.06
C THR A 121 18.08 -12.43 2.73
N GLU A 122 17.38 -12.26 1.61
CA GLU A 122 18.00 -11.89 0.33
C GLU A 122 18.53 -10.45 0.32
N TRP A 123 18.04 -9.60 1.22
CA TRP A 123 18.40 -8.19 1.32
C TRP A 123 19.17 -7.83 2.59
N LEU A 124 18.85 -8.50 3.70
CA LEU A 124 19.27 -8.15 5.04
C LEU A 124 19.96 -9.32 5.74
N ASP A 125 20.82 -9.01 6.69
CA ASP A 125 21.46 -9.99 7.56
C ASP A 125 20.57 -10.32 8.77
N CYS A 126 20.77 -11.49 9.38
CA CYS A 126 20.03 -11.92 10.57
C CYS A 126 20.05 -10.86 11.70
N SER A 127 21.19 -10.18 11.86
CA SER A 127 21.39 -9.13 12.88
C SER A 127 20.54 -7.88 12.67
N ASN A 128 20.00 -7.65 11.46
CA ASN A 128 19.05 -6.57 11.23
C ASN A 128 17.71 -6.80 11.94
N CYS A 129 17.36 -8.06 12.21
CA CYS A 129 16.07 -8.45 12.79
C CYS A 129 16.18 -9.09 14.18
N HIS A 130 17.32 -9.69 14.51
CA HIS A 130 17.53 -10.41 15.77
C HIS A 130 18.71 -9.82 16.55
N GLU A 131 18.64 -9.65 17.88
CA GLU A 131 17.57 -10.05 18.83
C GLU A 131 16.65 -8.88 19.25
N TYR A 132 16.70 -7.77 18.51
CA TYR A 132 16.05 -6.52 18.90
C TYR A 132 14.58 -6.42 18.44
N PRO A 133 14.25 -6.24 17.14
CA PRO A 133 12.85 -6.16 16.77
C PRO A 133 12.14 -7.52 16.94
N PHE A 134 12.87 -8.64 16.82
CA PHE A 134 12.35 -9.99 17.03
C PHE A 134 13.32 -10.88 17.81
N LYS A 135 12.80 -11.73 18.68
CA LYS A 135 13.55 -12.83 19.30
C LYS A 135 13.70 -13.98 18.34
N SER A 136 14.81 -14.71 18.41
CA SER A 136 15.01 -15.98 17.67
C SER A 136 14.19 -17.14 18.26
N LEU A 137 12.92 -16.88 18.58
CA LEU A 137 11.98 -17.82 19.15
C LEU A 137 10.57 -17.45 18.68
N ILE A 138 9.86 -18.43 18.11
CA ILE A 138 8.46 -18.25 17.68
C ILE A 138 7.61 -17.86 18.89
N GLY A 139 6.88 -16.74 18.77
CA GLY A 139 6.06 -16.19 19.84
C GLY A 139 6.85 -15.52 20.99
N GLY A 140 8.18 -15.46 20.90
CA GLY A 140 9.05 -14.79 21.88
C GLY A 140 8.93 -13.26 21.87
N THR A 141 8.45 -12.69 20.76
CA THR A 141 8.13 -11.26 20.65
C THR A 141 6.62 -11.06 20.60
N LYS A 142 6.10 -10.16 21.45
CA LYS A 142 4.68 -9.78 21.45
C LYS A 142 4.43 -8.71 20.40
N ILE A 143 3.63 -9.05 19.39
CA ILE A 143 3.39 -8.18 18.23
C ILE A 143 1.98 -7.61 18.30
N SER A 144 1.84 -6.31 18.00
CA SER A 144 0.55 -5.65 17.88
C SER A 144 0.56 -4.65 16.73
N MET A 145 -0.59 -4.44 16.09
CA MET A 145 -0.68 -3.43 15.02
C MET A 145 -0.42 -2.01 15.56
N PHE A 146 -0.76 -1.75 16.81
CA PHE A 146 -0.47 -0.48 17.47
C PHE A 146 1.04 -0.20 17.54
N SER A 147 1.82 -1.16 18.04
CA SER A 147 3.30 -1.10 18.06
C SER A 147 3.87 -0.92 16.65
N ILE A 148 3.34 -1.67 15.68
CA ILE A 148 3.79 -1.58 14.28
C ILE A 148 3.57 -0.16 13.72
N LEU A 149 2.42 0.46 13.99
CA LEU A 149 2.15 1.84 13.55
C LEU A 149 3.04 2.88 14.26
N GLN A 150 3.61 2.53 15.42
CA GLN A 150 4.57 3.37 16.14
C GLN A 150 6.02 3.18 15.68
N GLY A 151 6.25 2.40 14.62
CA GLY A 151 7.58 2.17 14.09
C GLY A 151 8.35 1.04 14.77
N GLU A 152 7.67 0.18 15.54
CA GLU A 152 8.27 -1.02 16.13
C GLU A 152 8.07 -2.24 15.22
N GLN A 153 8.91 -3.28 15.40
CA GLN A 153 8.75 -4.58 14.75
C GLN A 153 8.69 -4.47 13.21
N CYS A 154 7.58 -4.88 12.59
CA CYS A 154 7.38 -4.74 11.15
C CYS A 154 7.46 -3.27 10.69
N GLY A 155 7.04 -2.34 11.55
CA GLY A 155 6.99 -0.91 11.30
C GLY A 155 8.35 -0.22 11.31
N VAL A 156 9.40 -0.89 11.79
CA VAL A 156 10.78 -0.39 11.65
C VAL A 156 11.12 -0.19 10.17
N CYS A 157 10.57 -1.05 9.30
CA CYS A 157 10.87 -1.05 7.88
C CYS A 157 9.64 -0.75 6.99
N HIS A 158 8.49 -1.39 7.25
CA HIS A 158 7.28 -1.20 6.43
C HIS A 158 6.68 0.19 6.66
N GLY A 159 6.58 0.98 5.58
CA GLY A 159 6.21 2.40 5.63
C GLY A 159 7.38 3.38 5.54
N ALA A 160 8.61 2.93 5.85
CA ALA A 160 9.81 3.75 5.73
C ALA A 160 10.68 3.34 4.53
N VAL A 161 11.00 2.05 4.42
CA VAL A 161 11.90 1.49 3.39
C VAL A 161 11.26 0.36 2.57
N SER A 162 10.08 -0.11 2.99
CA SER A 162 9.28 -1.11 2.30
C SER A 162 7.85 -0.61 2.12
N PHE A 163 6.99 -1.41 1.48
CA PHE A 163 5.61 -1.04 1.16
C PHE A 163 4.85 -0.52 2.40
N PRO A 164 3.92 0.43 2.22
CA PRO A 164 3.24 1.09 3.33
C PRO A 164 2.32 0.13 4.08
N LEU A 165 2.15 0.39 5.38
CA LEU A 165 1.31 -0.42 6.28
C LEU A 165 -0.18 -0.38 5.94
N THR A 166 -0.60 0.43 4.98
CA THR A 166 -1.95 0.47 4.42
C THR A 166 -2.28 -0.75 3.54
N GLU A 167 -1.25 -1.48 3.09
CA GLU A 167 -1.42 -2.67 2.24
C GLU A 167 -1.69 -3.93 3.08
N CYS A 168 -2.81 -3.95 3.80
CA CYS A 168 -3.13 -4.99 4.80
C CYS A 168 -2.94 -6.42 4.29
N LEU A 169 -3.41 -6.70 3.07
CA LEU A 169 -3.41 -8.05 2.47
C LEU A 169 -2.02 -8.55 2.05
N ARG A 170 -1.00 -7.69 2.04
CA ARG A 170 0.39 -8.13 1.79
C ARG A 170 0.96 -8.92 2.94
N CYS A 171 0.58 -8.55 4.17
CA CYS A 171 0.95 -9.30 5.37
C CYS A 171 -0.12 -10.36 5.66
N HIS A 172 -1.39 -9.96 5.70
CA HIS A 172 -2.55 -10.81 5.96
C HIS A 172 -2.95 -11.59 4.69
N SER A 173 -2.13 -12.56 4.30
CA SER A 173 -2.22 -13.24 3.01
C SER A 173 -2.65 -14.70 3.09
N VAL A 174 -2.69 -15.30 4.28
CA VAL A 174 -3.04 -16.72 4.44
C VAL A 174 -4.48 -16.83 4.96
N PRO A 175 -5.42 -17.42 4.20
CA PRO A 175 -6.79 -17.58 4.65
C PRO A 175 -6.89 -18.32 5.98
N ARG A 176 -7.79 -17.87 6.85
CA ARG A 176 -8.14 -18.62 8.05
C ARG A 176 -9.02 -19.82 7.67
N PRO A 177 -8.82 -21.00 8.27
CA PRO A 177 -9.87 -22.01 8.25
C PRO A 177 -11.14 -21.41 8.87
N LYS A 178 -12.32 -21.73 8.33
CA LYS A 178 -13.60 -21.23 8.87
C LYS A 178 -13.72 -21.66 10.33
N SER A 179 -13.34 -20.78 11.26
CA SER A 179 -13.80 -20.88 12.62
C SER A 179 -15.30 -20.61 12.58
N GLU A 180 -16.10 -21.50 13.14
CA GLU A 180 -17.50 -21.25 13.42
C GLU A 180 -17.55 -20.10 14.43
N GLN A 181 -17.55 -18.87 13.92
CA GLN A 181 -17.67 -17.67 14.74
C GLN A 181 -19.13 -17.58 15.14
N THR A 182 -19.54 -18.38 16.12
CA THR A 182 -20.80 -18.11 16.82
C THR A 182 -20.65 -16.76 17.49
N ALA A 183 -21.51 -15.81 17.12
CA ALA A 183 -21.65 -14.58 17.88
C ALA A 183 -21.80 -14.94 19.37
N PRO A 184 -21.26 -14.14 20.32
CA PRO A 184 -21.57 -14.34 21.72
C PRO A 184 -23.08 -14.46 21.88
N PRO A 185 -23.61 -15.39 22.69
CA PRO A 185 -25.05 -15.65 22.76
C PRO A 185 -25.91 -14.43 23.14
N ASN A 186 -25.28 -13.35 23.62
CA ASN A 186 -25.90 -12.08 23.99
C ASN A 186 -25.62 -10.93 23.01
N LEU A 187 -25.03 -11.19 21.83
CA LEU A 187 -24.79 -10.16 20.82
C LEU A 187 -25.95 -10.18 19.82
N ASP A 188 -26.82 -9.17 19.88
CA ASP A 188 -27.88 -8.99 18.89
C ASP A 188 -27.25 -8.68 17.51
N PRO A 189 -27.49 -9.50 16.46
CA PRO A 189 -26.97 -9.24 15.12
C PRO A 189 -27.47 -7.93 14.51
N SER A 190 -28.52 -7.31 15.08
CA SER A 190 -29.14 -6.09 14.58
C SER A 190 -28.29 -4.82 14.73
N TYR A 191 -27.20 -4.85 15.54
CA TYR A 191 -26.34 -3.68 15.76
C TYR A 191 -25.61 -3.17 14.49
N HIS A 192 -25.47 -4.00 13.46
CA HIS A 192 -24.88 -3.61 12.18
C HIS A 192 -25.87 -3.05 11.16
N LEU A 193 -27.17 -3.06 11.48
CA LEU A 193 -28.17 -2.47 10.61
C LEU A 193 -28.28 -0.98 10.90
N PRO A 194 -28.35 -0.13 9.85
CA PRO A 194 -28.61 1.30 10.06
C PRO A 194 -29.90 1.44 10.86
N ARG A 195 -29.84 2.22 11.95
CA ARG A 195 -31.00 2.53 12.78
C ARG A 195 -32.06 3.11 11.83
N LYS A 196 -33.20 2.44 11.68
CA LYS A 196 -34.33 3.01 10.95
C LYS A 196 -34.69 4.31 11.66
N GLU A 197 -34.36 5.45 11.05
CA GLU A 197 -34.94 6.72 11.47
C GLU A 197 -36.44 6.59 11.26
N GLY A 198 -37.18 6.62 12.38
CA GLY A 198 -38.63 6.53 12.38
C GLY A 198 -39.27 7.82 11.87
N PRO A 199 -40.57 7.78 11.54
CA PRO A 199 -41.32 8.92 11.01
C PRO A 199 -41.47 10.07 12.03
#